data_AF-A0A402WMI0-F1
#
_entry.id   AF-A0A402WMI0-F1
#
_cell.length_a   1.000
_cell.length_b   1.000
_cell.length_c   1.000
_cell.angle_alpha   90.00
_cell.angle_beta   90.00
_cell.angle_gamma   90.00
#
_symmetry.space_group_name_H-M   'P 1'
#
loop_
_entity.id
_entity.type
_entity.pdbx_description
1 polymer ?
#
loop_
_entity_poly.entity_id
_entity_poly.type
_entity_poly.pdbx_seq_one_letter_code
_entity_poly.pdbx_strand_id
1 'polypeptide(L)'
;LLSRYDLAERGFETVEASPRSFDHLDGKNQPAGLVRHIFQMLFNASSKDPRTSHAQVKHNYQRLLDKIDSGEPRYSAQEYRRAVQNPDYIDHLQHLCVKHPGDWYCTSDDPVWQAFFTTLLKKEAPEWYSYGIRFLNATRWMDQVPDMSRTPWHMHPLVFLDAISTSKKRGWAHSPFADLLGCVESKNDYTAYNQIFHSPERSVAHYDTNLTSMTLQQVMDAQANPGVMFATGRFQLIPATLQAAVHQLHLDSTALYDSSMQDRIFNDYLIKIKRPEFINYLEGDGNVEDAIYAWAKEFASAGVRKGKQISKGRISANDGHGYYDGDGLNKASLLPDDMVRALEESK
;
A
#
# COMPACT_ATOMS: atom_id res chain seq x y z
N LEU A 1 -12.32 -4.38 -6.22
CA LEU A 1 -11.60 -5.57 -5.65
C LEU A 1 -10.10 -5.38 -5.78
N LEU A 2 -9.28 -5.63 -4.73
CA LEU A 2 -7.82 -5.66 -4.93
C LEU A 2 -7.56 -6.77 -5.92
N SER A 3 -6.74 -6.53 -6.94
CA SER A 3 -6.31 -7.62 -7.79
C SER A 3 -5.71 -8.65 -6.84
N ARG A 4 -6.24 -9.88 -6.87
CA ARG A 4 -5.65 -10.98 -6.08
C ARG A 4 -4.17 -11.20 -6.42
N TYR A 5 -3.72 -10.64 -7.54
CA TYR A 5 -2.35 -10.66 -8.04
C TYR A 5 -1.55 -9.40 -7.72
N ASP A 6 -2.12 -8.39 -7.06
CA ASP A 6 -1.39 -7.22 -6.57
C ASP A 6 -0.75 -7.57 -5.22
N LEU A 7 0.42 -8.21 -5.29
CA LEU A 7 1.12 -8.73 -4.12
C LEU A 7 1.69 -7.60 -3.25
N ALA A 8 2.04 -6.45 -3.83
CA ALA A 8 2.59 -5.32 -3.09
C ALA A 8 1.58 -4.78 -2.06
N GLU A 9 0.34 -4.56 -2.48
CA GLU A 9 -0.78 -4.16 -1.60
C GLU A 9 -1.22 -5.26 -0.61
N ARG A 10 -0.71 -6.48 -0.81
CA ARG A 10 -0.86 -7.61 0.09
C ARG A 10 0.32 -7.76 1.05
N GLY A 11 1.26 -6.82 1.04
CA GLY A 11 2.40 -6.77 1.96
C GLY A 11 3.66 -7.46 1.44
N PHE A 12 3.65 -7.98 0.20
CA PHE A 12 4.84 -8.59 -0.37
C PHE A 12 5.84 -7.54 -0.80
N GLU A 13 7.11 -7.80 -0.46
CA GLU A 13 8.27 -7.03 -0.92
C GLU A 13 9.13 -7.94 -1.79
N THR A 14 9.80 -7.36 -2.81
CA THR A 14 10.68 -8.11 -3.71
C THR A 14 12.12 -7.63 -3.59
N VAL A 15 13.08 -8.56 -3.59
CA VAL A 15 14.51 -8.25 -3.65
C VAL A 15 15.23 -9.16 -4.62
N GLU A 16 16.12 -8.59 -5.43
CA GLU A 16 17.04 -9.36 -6.26
C GLU A 16 18.36 -9.57 -5.53
N ALA A 17 18.83 -10.81 -5.48
CA ALA A 17 20.02 -11.20 -4.74
C ALA A 17 21.03 -11.91 -5.66
N SER A 18 22.25 -11.37 -5.67
CA SER A 18 23.42 -11.93 -6.37
C SER A 18 24.47 -12.35 -5.35
N PRO A 19 24.27 -13.50 -4.66
CA PRO A 19 25.18 -13.95 -3.62
C PRO A 19 26.55 -14.35 -4.18
N ARG A 20 27.59 -14.14 -3.37
CA ARG A 20 28.92 -14.73 -3.64
C ARG A 20 29.02 -16.19 -3.19
N SER A 21 28.18 -16.60 -2.24
CA SER A 21 28.16 -17.91 -1.59
C SER A 21 26.75 -18.17 -1.06
N PHE A 22 26.34 -19.45 -0.98
CA PHE A 22 25.14 -19.85 -0.24
C PHE A 22 25.33 -19.88 1.28
N ASP A 23 26.57 -19.83 1.76
CA ASP A 23 26.84 -19.52 3.16
C ASP A 23 26.76 -18.00 3.39
N HIS A 24 25.54 -17.53 3.59
CA HIS A 24 25.26 -16.12 3.90
C HIS A 24 25.72 -15.69 5.30
N LEU A 25 25.99 -16.66 6.19
CA LEU A 25 26.32 -16.38 7.60
C LEU A 25 27.59 -17.13 8.06
N ASP A 26 28.72 -16.86 7.38
CA ASP A 26 30.01 -17.56 7.56
C ASP A 26 30.72 -17.28 8.91
N GLY A 27 30.23 -16.32 9.69
CA GLY A 27 30.81 -15.87 10.96
C GLY A 27 32.16 -15.14 10.85
N LYS A 28 32.69 -14.95 9.64
CA LYS A 28 33.99 -14.32 9.36
C LYS A 28 33.83 -12.91 8.80
N ASN A 29 32.95 -12.75 7.82
CA ASN A 29 32.74 -11.49 7.10
C ASN A 29 31.32 -10.98 7.36
N GLN A 30 31.16 -9.69 7.62
CA GLN A 30 29.83 -9.10 7.78
C GLN A 30 28.95 -9.47 6.57
N PRO A 31 27.71 -9.93 6.80
CA PRO A 31 26.87 -10.38 5.72
C PRO A 31 26.35 -9.17 4.93
N ALA A 32 26.27 -9.29 3.61
CA ALA A 32 25.88 -8.21 2.72
C ALA A 32 24.69 -8.61 1.82
N GLY A 33 24.21 -7.67 0.99
CA GLY A 33 23.14 -7.91 0.03
C GLY A 33 21.84 -8.36 0.72
N LEU A 34 21.38 -9.57 0.42
CA LEU A 34 20.11 -10.13 0.92
C LEU A 34 19.98 -10.06 2.45
N VAL A 35 21.03 -10.45 3.19
CA VAL A 35 20.95 -10.46 4.66
C VAL A 35 20.78 -9.05 5.20
N ARG A 36 21.59 -8.09 4.72
CA ARG A 36 21.45 -6.68 5.12
C ARG A 36 20.06 -6.15 4.78
N HIS A 37 19.52 -6.50 3.62
CA HIS A 37 18.16 -6.14 3.22
C HIS A 37 17.10 -6.69 4.20
N ILE A 38 17.20 -7.97 4.59
CA ILE A 38 16.31 -8.56 5.61
C ILE A 38 16.38 -7.78 6.92
N PHE A 39 17.60 -7.43 7.39
CA PHE A 39 17.75 -6.63 8.60
C PHE A 39 17.17 -5.21 8.48
N GLN A 40 17.28 -4.59 7.30
CA GLN A 40 16.68 -3.29 7.03
C GLN A 40 15.15 -3.35 7.07
N MET A 41 14.57 -4.38 6.45
CA MET A 41 13.13 -4.63 6.46
C MET A 41 12.62 -4.82 7.90
N LEU A 42 13.30 -5.65 8.71
CA LEU A 42 12.96 -5.88 10.12
C LEU A 42 13.13 -4.63 10.99
N PHE A 43 14.14 -3.79 10.72
CA PHE A 43 14.30 -2.49 11.36
C PHE A 43 13.13 -1.55 11.04
N ASN A 44 12.74 -1.47 9.76
CA ASN A 44 11.62 -0.63 9.32
C ASN A 44 10.30 -1.08 9.97
N ALA A 45 10.08 -2.39 10.04
CA ALA A 45 8.92 -3.00 10.70
C ALA A 45 8.87 -2.66 12.19
N SER A 46 9.95 -2.94 12.92
CA SER A 46 10.03 -2.68 14.36
C SER A 46 10.00 -1.20 14.73
N SER A 47 10.44 -0.30 13.83
CA SER A 47 10.36 1.15 14.03
C SER A 47 8.93 1.69 13.97
N LYS A 48 8.03 0.98 13.28
CA LYS A 48 6.60 1.30 13.15
C LYS A 48 5.73 0.59 14.19
N ASP A 49 6.33 -0.21 15.08
CA ASP A 49 5.59 -0.99 16.07
C ASP A 49 5.11 -0.11 17.24
N PRO A 50 3.79 -0.01 17.48
CA PRO A 50 3.26 0.82 18.56
C PRO A 50 3.37 0.16 19.95
N ARG A 51 3.69 -1.13 20.03
CA ARG A 51 3.71 -1.88 21.29
C ARG A 51 4.87 -1.41 22.17
N THR A 52 4.58 -0.82 23.33
CA THR A 52 5.62 -0.31 24.24
C THR A 52 6.62 -1.38 24.69
N SER A 53 6.17 -2.63 24.84
CA SER A 53 7.03 -3.78 25.16
C SER A 53 8.08 -4.09 24.07
N HIS A 54 7.89 -3.58 22.85
CA HIS A 54 8.76 -3.80 21.69
C HIS A 54 9.70 -2.62 21.42
N ALA A 55 9.68 -1.58 22.27
CA ALA A 55 10.45 -0.35 22.06
C ALA A 55 11.96 -0.59 21.88
N GLN A 56 12.50 -1.67 22.46
CA GLN A 56 13.93 -2.02 22.35
C GLN A 56 14.28 -2.79 21.07
N VAL A 57 13.30 -3.36 20.36
CA VAL A 57 13.55 -4.22 19.20
C VAL A 57 14.15 -3.42 18.04
N LYS A 58 13.65 -2.22 17.77
CA LYS A 58 14.21 -1.31 16.77
C LYS A 58 15.69 -0.98 17.05
N HIS A 59 16.04 -0.78 18.32
CA HIS A 59 17.41 -0.47 18.72
C HIS A 59 18.33 -1.67 18.51
N ASN A 60 17.84 -2.89 18.75
CA ASN A 60 18.59 -4.09 18.45
C ASN A 60 18.84 -4.28 16.94
N TYR A 61 17.83 -4.08 16.10
CA TYR A 61 18.02 -4.18 14.64
C TYR A 61 18.91 -3.07 14.09
N GLN A 62 18.80 -1.83 14.60
CA GLN A 62 19.72 -0.75 14.27
C GLN A 62 21.16 -1.13 14.61
N ARG A 63 21.41 -1.65 15.83
CA ARG A 63 22.75 -2.11 16.24
C ARG A 63 23.31 -3.19 15.30
N LEU A 64 22.48 -4.13 14.85
CA LEU A 64 22.90 -5.19 13.93
C LEU A 64 23.19 -4.65 12.52
N LEU A 65 22.42 -3.68 12.04
CA LEU A 65 22.69 -2.96 10.79
C LEU A 65 24.00 -2.17 10.87
N ASP A 66 24.20 -1.41 11.93
CA ASP A 66 25.43 -0.64 12.16
C ASP A 66 26.66 -1.56 12.17
N LYS A 67 26.51 -2.76 12.75
CA LYS A 67 27.56 -3.78 12.76
C LYS A 67 27.83 -4.40 11.38
N ILE A 68 26.79 -4.58 10.56
CA ILE A 68 26.95 -4.99 9.17
C ILE A 68 27.73 -3.92 8.40
N ASP A 69 27.32 -2.66 8.56
CA ASP A 69 27.86 -1.53 7.81
C ASP A 69 29.26 -1.11 8.28
N SER A 70 29.64 -1.40 9.53
CA SER A 70 30.99 -1.14 10.04
C SER A 70 32.06 -2.02 9.38
N GLY A 71 31.66 -3.16 8.80
CA GLY A 71 32.60 -4.12 8.23
C GLY A 71 33.50 -4.80 9.28
N GLU A 72 33.10 -4.78 10.56
CA GLU A 72 33.88 -5.37 11.65
C GLU A 72 34.23 -6.84 11.36
N PRO A 73 35.51 -7.23 11.55
CA PRO A 73 35.92 -8.61 11.32
C PRO A 73 35.34 -9.52 12.39
N ARG A 74 34.70 -10.62 11.94
CA ARG A 74 34.02 -11.64 12.74
C ARG A 74 32.77 -11.16 13.48
N TYR A 75 31.74 -11.99 13.45
CA TYR A 75 30.46 -11.74 14.12
C TYR A 75 29.81 -13.06 14.53
N SER A 76 28.79 -12.98 15.39
CA SER A 76 28.04 -14.15 15.80
C SER A 76 26.98 -14.49 14.75
N ALA A 77 27.25 -15.50 13.92
CA ALA A 77 26.26 -16.03 12.97
C ALA A 77 24.96 -16.47 13.69
N GLN A 78 25.06 -16.97 14.93
CA GLN A 78 23.90 -17.39 15.71
C GLN A 78 23.04 -16.22 16.18
N GLU A 79 23.64 -15.08 16.52
CA GLU A 79 22.92 -13.85 16.86
C GLU A 79 22.04 -13.40 15.68
N TYR A 80 22.61 -13.42 14.47
CA TYR A 80 21.90 -13.00 13.26
C TYR A 80 20.77 -13.98 12.91
N ARG A 81 21.02 -15.30 12.98
CA ARG A 81 19.98 -16.33 12.77
C ARG A 81 18.79 -16.14 13.71
N ARG A 82 19.04 -15.91 15.00
CA ARG A 82 17.97 -15.67 15.99
C ARG A 82 17.21 -14.38 15.72
N ALA A 83 17.91 -13.32 15.32
CA ALA A 83 17.30 -12.03 15.03
C ALA A 83 16.38 -12.06 13.79
N VAL A 84 16.72 -12.87 12.78
CA VAL A 84 15.87 -13.11 11.60
C VAL A 84 14.62 -13.92 11.95
N GLN A 85 14.71 -14.85 12.92
CA GLN A 85 13.61 -15.72 13.35
C GLN A 85 12.72 -15.10 14.43
N ASN A 86 12.63 -13.78 14.50
CA ASN A 86 11.80 -13.11 15.52
C ASN A 86 10.30 -13.33 15.23
N PRO A 87 9.54 -14.01 16.12
CA PRO A 87 8.13 -14.30 15.88
C PRO A 87 7.26 -13.05 15.69
N ASP A 88 7.61 -11.93 16.33
CA ASP A 88 6.83 -10.70 16.25
C ASP A 88 6.89 -10.00 14.89
N TYR A 89 7.89 -10.33 14.06
CA TYR A 89 8.10 -9.73 12.75
C TYR A 89 8.28 -10.78 11.64
N ILE A 90 7.99 -12.05 11.94
CA ILE A 90 8.20 -13.17 11.00
C ILE A 90 7.37 -13.00 9.73
N ASP A 91 6.21 -12.34 9.83
CA ASP A 91 5.31 -12.08 8.71
C ASP A 91 5.99 -11.28 7.60
N HIS A 92 6.83 -10.30 7.94
CA HIS A 92 7.62 -9.55 6.96
C HIS A 92 8.58 -10.45 6.18
N LEU A 93 9.21 -11.40 6.86
CA LEU A 93 10.10 -12.37 6.21
C LEU A 93 9.31 -13.33 5.31
N GLN A 94 8.12 -13.74 5.73
CA GLN A 94 7.27 -14.65 4.94
C GLN A 94 6.68 -13.98 3.70
N HIS A 95 6.49 -12.66 3.74
CA HIS A 95 6.06 -11.84 2.61
C HIS A 95 7.23 -11.39 1.71
N LEU A 96 8.48 -11.75 2.00
CA LEU A 96 9.62 -11.43 1.16
C LEU A 96 9.75 -12.41 -0.01
N CYS A 97 9.72 -11.88 -1.23
CA CYS A 97 10.01 -12.59 -2.48
C CYS A 97 11.45 -12.30 -2.92
N VAL A 98 12.27 -13.33 -3.08
CA VAL A 98 13.70 -13.19 -3.37
C VAL A 98 14.03 -13.79 -4.72
N LYS A 99 14.58 -13.02 -5.65
CA LYS A 99 15.17 -13.57 -6.87
C LYS A 99 16.60 -14.01 -6.57
N HIS A 100 16.86 -15.31 -6.57
CA HIS A 100 18.11 -15.87 -6.05
C HIS A 100 18.51 -17.14 -6.80
N PRO A 101 19.82 -17.41 -7.02
CA PRO A 101 20.25 -18.67 -7.60
C PRO A 101 19.83 -19.85 -6.72
N GLY A 102 19.29 -20.90 -7.33
CA GLY A 102 18.77 -22.06 -6.60
C GLY A 102 19.72 -23.25 -6.60
N ASP A 103 19.72 -24.00 -5.51
CA ASP A 103 20.40 -25.30 -5.36
C ASP A 103 19.94 -26.32 -6.41
N TRP A 104 18.72 -26.15 -6.94
CA TRP A 104 18.14 -27.03 -7.96
C TRP A 104 18.62 -26.74 -9.39
N TYR A 105 19.40 -25.65 -9.58
CA TYR A 105 19.99 -25.29 -10.86
C TYR A 105 21.53 -25.33 -10.82
N CYS A 106 22.14 -24.77 -9.77
CA CYS A 106 23.60 -24.63 -9.67
C CYS A 106 24.31 -25.98 -9.40
N THR A 107 25.58 -26.09 -9.82
CA THR A 107 26.45 -27.25 -9.56
C THR A 107 27.50 -26.98 -8.50
N SER A 108 28.17 -28.03 -8.03
CA SER A 108 29.36 -27.89 -7.18
C SER A 108 30.50 -27.08 -7.82
N ASP A 109 30.51 -26.95 -9.16
CA ASP A 109 31.51 -26.18 -9.89
C ASP A 109 31.16 -24.69 -9.93
N ASP A 110 29.93 -24.32 -9.60
CA ASP A 110 29.54 -22.92 -9.56
C ASP A 110 30.18 -22.17 -8.38
N PRO A 111 30.60 -20.91 -8.55
CA PRO A 111 31.27 -20.14 -7.51
C PRO A 111 30.51 -20.09 -6.18
N VAL A 112 29.17 -20.05 -6.24
CA VAL A 112 28.28 -20.01 -5.07
C VAL A 112 28.42 -21.25 -4.17
N TRP A 113 28.73 -22.40 -4.76
CA TRP A 113 28.93 -23.67 -4.04
C TRP A 113 30.39 -23.94 -3.71
N GLN A 114 31.34 -23.48 -4.53
CA GLN A 114 32.77 -23.61 -4.24
C GLN A 114 33.17 -22.93 -2.93
N ALA A 115 32.49 -21.84 -2.56
CA ALA A 115 32.68 -21.18 -1.28
C ALA A 115 32.28 -22.07 -0.07
N PHE A 116 31.34 -22.99 -0.26
CA PHE A 116 30.91 -23.95 0.76
C PHE A 116 31.74 -25.24 0.73
N PHE A 117 31.94 -25.82 -0.46
CA PHE A 117 32.73 -27.03 -0.70
C PHE A 117 34.23 -26.74 -0.74
N THR A 118 34.76 -26.24 0.37
CA THR A 118 36.17 -25.87 0.51
C THR A 118 37.10 -27.09 0.55
N THR A 119 38.38 -26.86 0.22
CA THR A 119 39.45 -27.87 0.39
C THR A 119 39.61 -28.29 1.85
N LEU A 120 39.33 -27.39 2.79
CA LEU A 120 39.32 -27.69 4.23
C LEU A 120 38.22 -28.67 4.59
N LEU A 121 36.97 -28.43 4.14
CA LEU A 121 35.85 -29.34 4.37
C LEU A 121 36.13 -30.73 3.79
N LYS A 122 36.73 -30.78 2.59
CA LYS A 122 37.15 -32.04 1.96
C LYS A 122 38.17 -32.81 2.79
N LYS A 123 39.04 -32.11 3.53
CA LYS A 123 40.08 -32.71 4.38
C LYS A 123 39.54 -33.13 5.75
N GLU A 124 38.75 -32.27 6.40
CA GLU A 124 38.28 -32.48 7.77
C GLU A 124 37.05 -33.39 7.84
N ALA A 125 36.18 -33.36 6.82
CA ALA A 125 34.96 -34.16 6.76
C ALA A 125 34.73 -34.71 5.33
N PRO A 126 35.61 -35.61 4.84
CA PRO A 126 35.56 -36.11 3.47
C PRO A 126 34.23 -36.80 3.12
N GLU A 127 33.64 -37.54 4.07
CA GLU A 127 32.36 -38.21 3.87
C GLU A 127 31.21 -37.21 3.67
N TRP A 128 31.18 -36.14 4.46
CA TRP A 128 30.22 -35.05 4.33
C TRP A 128 30.39 -34.29 3.02
N TYR A 129 31.64 -34.02 2.62
CA TYR A 129 31.95 -33.40 1.34
C TYR A 129 31.40 -34.26 0.19
N SER A 130 31.78 -35.54 0.14
CA SER A 130 31.33 -36.47 -0.91
C SER A 130 29.82 -36.67 -0.92
N TYR A 131 29.19 -36.75 0.25
CA TYR A 131 27.73 -36.80 0.37
C TYR A 131 27.09 -35.54 -0.20
N GLY A 132 27.56 -34.35 0.20
CA GLY A 132 26.99 -33.07 -0.22
C GLY A 132 27.05 -32.87 -1.74
N ILE A 133 28.20 -33.19 -2.36
CA ILE A 133 28.36 -33.15 -3.82
C ILE A 133 27.38 -34.11 -4.51
N ARG A 134 27.26 -35.34 -4.00
CA ARG A 134 26.34 -36.35 -4.56
C ARG A 134 24.88 -35.92 -4.42
N PHE A 135 24.49 -35.40 -3.24
CA PHE A 135 23.15 -34.91 -2.96
C PHE A 135 22.79 -33.79 -3.93
N LEU A 136 23.64 -32.77 -4.03
CA LEU A 136 23.44 -31.62 -4.90
C LEU A 136 23.25 -32.04 -6.36
N ASN A 137 24.11 -32.92 -6.87
CA ASN A 137 24.00 -33.41 -8.24
C ASN A 137 22.72 -34.23 -8.48
N ALA A 138 22.23 -34.95 -7.46
CA ALA A 138 21.00 -35.73 -7.55
C ALA A 138 19.73 -34.89 -7.42
N THR A 139 19.79 -33.74 -6.73
CA THR A 139 18.64 -32.82 -6.55
C THR A 139 18.57 -31.71 -7.58
N ARG A 140 19.57 -31.61 -8.46
CA ARG A 140 19.57 -30.67 -9.58
C ARG A 140 18.66 -31.18 -10.69
N TRP A 141 17.69 -30.37 -11.09
CA TRP A 141 16.74 -30.71 -12.14
C TRP A 141 16.27 -29.50 -12.95
N MET A 142 16.36 -28.28 -12.41
CA MET A 142 15.77 -27.10 -13.05
C MET A 142 16.43 -26.76 -14.39
N ASP A 143 17.72 -27.03 -14.55
CA ASP A 143 18.45 -26.79 -15.80
C ASP A 143 18.02 -27.71 -16.94
N GLN A 144 17.32 -28.80 -16.63
CA GLN A 144 16.78 -29.75 -17.60
C GLN A 144 15.37 -29.37 -18.08
N VAL A 145 14.74 -28.39 -17.43
CA VAL A 145 13.36 -27.97 -17.73
C VAL A 145 13.41 -26.70 -18.59
N PRO A 146 12.79 -26.69 -19.78
CA PRO A 146 12.71 -25.48 -20.62
C PRO A 146 12.13 -24.28 -19.85
N ASP A 147 12.63 -23.09 -20.16
CA ASP A 147 12.21 -21.80 -19.60
C ASP A 147 12.46 -21.60 -18.09
N MET A 148 13.07 -22.56 -17.40
CA MET A 148 13.52 -22.36 -16.02
C MET A 148 14.79 -21.53 -15.96
N SER A 149 14.77 -20.49 -15.13
CA SER A 149 15.91 -19.60 -14.90
C SER A 149 16.86 -20.15 -13.84
N ARG A 150 18.15 -19.83 -13.98
CA ARG A 150 19.15 -20.01 -12.92
C ARG A 150 18.81 -19.25 -11.65
N THR A 151 18.14 -18.10 -11.78
CA THR A 151 17.76 -17.19 -10.69
C THR A 151 16.24 -17.00 -10.65
N PRO A 152 15.48 -18.04 -10.22
CA PRO A 152 14.03 -17.93 -10.07
C PRO A 152 13.66 -17.03 -8.87
N TRP A 153 12.39 -16.64 -8.81
CA TRP A 153 11.80 -16.02 -7.63
C TRP A 153 11.43 -17.09 -6.60
N HIS A 154 11.92 -16.92 -5.37
CA HIS A 154 11.60 -17.73 -4.20
C HIS A 154 10.63 -16.95 -3.30
N MET A 155 9.64 -17.63 -2.75
CA MET A 155 8.61 -17.04 -1.90
C MET A 155 8.10 -18.08 -0.91
N HIS A 156 7.49 -17.63 0.20
CA HIS A 156 6.86 -18.56 1.13
C HIS A 156 5.60 -19.17 0.50
N PRO A 157 5.53 -20.49 0.26
CA PRO A 157 4.47 -21.07 -0.56
C PRO A 157 3.08 -20.92 0.06
N LEU A 158 2.95 -21.10 1.38
CA LEU A 158 1.65 -21.02 2.05
C LEU A 158 1.13 -19.58 2.17
N VAL A 159 1.97 -18.62 2.57
CA VAL A 159 1.59 -17.19 2.66
C VAL A 159 1.24 -16.63 1.28
N PHE A 160 1.99 -16.99 0.24
CA PHE A 160 1.63 -16.63 -1.13
C PHE A 160 0.27 -17.19 -1.56
N LEU A 161 0.03 -18.50 -1.34
CA LEU A 161 -1.24 -19.14 -1.69
C LEU A 161 -2.42 -18.57 -0.89
N ASP A 162 -2.25 -18.36 0.41
CA ASP A 162 -3.25 -17.73 1.27
C ASP A 162 -3.59 -16.33 0.76
N ALA A 163 -2.56 -15.55 0.42
CA ALA A 163 -2.73 -14.24 -0.16
C ALA A 163 -3.57 -14.32 -1.44
N ILE A 164 -3.20 -15.10 -2.45
CA ILE A 164 -3.97 -15.09 -3.71
C ILE A 164 -5.35 -15.77 -3.59
N SER A 165 -5.58 -16.61 -2.56
CA SER A 165 -6.84 -17.32 -2.33
C SER A 165 -7.91 -16.43 -1.68
N THR A 166 -7.51 -15.43 -0.90
CA THR A 166 -8.41 -14.50 -0.23
C THR A 166 -8.76 -13.33 -1.16
N SER A 167 -10.03 -12.92 -1.22
CA SER A 167 -10.40 -11.65 -1.82
C SER A 167 -10.27 -10.55 -0.77
N LYS A 168 -9.14 -9.81 -0.77
CA LYS A 168 -9.08 -8.56 -0.01
C LYS A 168 -10.03 -7.59 -0.71
N LYS A 169 -11.18 -7.27 -0.10
CA LYS A 169 -12.08 -6.25 -0.66
C LYS A 169 -11.25 -4.97 -0.80
N ARG A 170 -11.09 -4.43 -2.03
CA ARG A 170 -10.69 -3.01 -2.16
C ARG A 170 -11.73 -2.27 -1.33
N GLY A 171 -11.31 -1.31 -0.52
CA GLY A 171 -12.27 -0.35 -0.01
C GLY A 171 -13.08 0.23 -1.17
N TRP A 172 -14.26 0.74 -0.87
CA TRP A 172 -15.20 1.31 -1.83
C TRP A 172 -14.62 2.39 -2.74
N ALA A 173 -13.43 2.94 -2.46
CA ALA A 173 -12.70 3.89 -3.29
C ALA A 173 -12.48 3.46 -4.75
N HIS A 174 -12.51 2.17 -5.09
CA HIS A 174 -12.42 1.71 -6.48
C HIS A 174 -13.64 0.90 -6.92
N SER A 175 -14.79 1.26 -6.37
CA SER A 175 -16.09 0.74 -6.79
C SER A 175 -16.66 1.59 -7.93
N PRO A 176 -17.60 1.08 -8.75
CA PRO A 176 -18.30 1.87 -9.76
C PRO A 176 -18.80 3.23 -9.24
N PHE A 177 -19.35 3.26 -8.03
CA PHE A 177 -19.70 4.49 -7.30
C PHE A 177 -18.52 5.47 -7.18
N ALA A 178 -17.39 5.04 -6.61
CA ALA A 178 -16.25 5.92 -6.38
C ALA A 178 -15.54 6.32 -7.69
N ASP A 179 -15.57 5.45 -8.70
CA ASP A 179 -15.07 5.73 -10.05
C ASP A 179 -15.93 6.79 -10.75
N LEU A 180 -17.26 6.72 -10.62
CA LEU A 180 -18.18 7.74 -11.12
C LEU A 180 -17.96 9.08 -10.41
N LEU A 181 -17.88 9.06 -9.07
CA LEU A 181 -17.60 10.25 -8.27
C LEU A 181 -16.27 10.89 -8.66
N GLY A 182 -15.17 10.13 -8.64
CA GLY A 182 -13.86 10.66 -8.99
C GLY A 182 -13.79 11.14 -10.44
N CYS A 183 -14.51 10.51 -11.37
CA CYS A 183 -14.61 10.95 -12.76
C CYS A 183 -15.19 12.37 -12.86
N VAL A 184 -16.29 12.65 -12.16
CA VAL A 184 -16.93 13.98 -12.21
C VAL A 184 -16.18 15.04 -11.42
N GLU A 185 -15.55 14.66 -10.30
CA GLU A 185 -14.84 15.60 -9.43
C GLU A 185 -13.44 15.96 -9.95
N SER A 186 -12.72 14.99 -10.51
CA SER A 186 -11.31 15.18 -10.87
C SER A 186 -10.83 14.37 -12.06
N LYS A 187 -11.73 13.78 -12.87
CA LYS A 187 -11.36 12.82 -13.92
C LYS A 187 -10.58 11.62 -13.38
N ASN A 188 -10.84 11.22 -12.15
CA ASN A 188 -10.13 10.18 -11.40
C ASN A 188 -8.63 10.45 -11.17
N ASP A 189 -8.18 11.70 -11.31
CA ASP A 189 -6.79 12.09 -11.09
C ASP A 189 -6.54 12.37 -9.59
N TYR A 190 -5.61 11.62 -9.00
CA TYR A 190 -5.16 11.78 -7.61
C TYR A 190 -4.25 13.01 -7.41
N THR A 191 -3.72 13.58 -8.48
CA THR A 191 -2.89 14.78 -8.46
C THR A 191 -3.67 16.08 -8.66
N ALA A 192 -4.97 15.99 -8.92
CA ALA A 192 -5.79 17.14 -9.24
C ALA A 192 -6.03 18.04 -8.02
N TYR A 193 -6.05 19.35 -8.23
CA TYR A 193 -6.59 20.29 -7.23
C TYR A 193 -7.22 21.48 -7.93
N ASN A 194 -8.11 22.19 -7.22
CA ASN A 194 -8.66 23.44 -7.69
C ASN A 194 -8.21 24.65 -6.85
N GLN A 195 -8.31 25.83 -7.45
CA GLN A 195 -8.09 27.12 -6.83
C GLN A 195 -9.37 27.94 -6.94
N ILE A 196 -9.69 28.71 -5.92
CA ILE A 196 -10.82 29.65 -5.89
C ILE A 196 -10.29 31.07 -5.69
N PHE A 197 -10.65 31.95 -6.60
CA PHE A 197 -10.42 33.39 -6.51
C PHE A 197 -11.76 34.09 -6.33
N HIS A 198 -11.81 35.12 -5.49
CA HIS A 198 -13.06 35.82 -5.16
C HIS A 198 -13.23 37.15 -5.92
N SER A 199 -12.17 37.65 -6.57
CA SER A 199 -12.17 38.96 -7.27
C SER A 199 -11.25 38.95 -8.50
N PRO A 200 -11.76 38.68 -9.72
CA PRO A 200 -13.12 38.20 -10.03
C PRO A 200 -13.33 36.76 -9.54
N GLU A 201 -14.58 36.38 -9.34
CA GLU A 201 -14.93 35.01 -8.94
C GLU A 201 -14.59 34.02 -10.06
N ARG A 202 -13.64 33.13 -9.81
CA ARG A 202 -13.26 32.07 -10.76
C ARG A 202 -12.67 30.86 -10.05
N SER A 203 -12.88 29.69 -10.64
CA SER A 203 -12.23 28.44 -10.25
C SER A 203 -11.28 27.96 -11.34
N VAL A 204 -10.11 27.47 -10.96
CA VAL A 204 -9.10 26.92 -11.89
C VAL A 204 -8.68 25.53 -11.41
N ALA A 205 -8.86 24.52 -12.26
CA ALA A 205 -8.43 23.15 -11.98
C ALA A 205 -7.03 22.88 -12.56
N HIS A 206 -6.21 22.18 -11.80
CA HIS A 206 -4.86 21.74 -12.16
C HIS A 206 -4.77 20.22 -12.10
N TYR A 207 -4.00 19.62 -13.01
CA TYR A 207 -3.78 18.18 -13.18
C TYR A 207 -2.28 17.92 -13.40
N ASP A 208 -1.84 16.65 -13.32
CA ASP A 208 -0.43 16.25 -13.47
C ASP A 208 0.51 17.02 -12.52
N THR A 209 0.08 17.20 -11.27
CA THR A 209 0.77 18.01 -10.27
C THR A 209 1.63 17.16 -9.32
N ASN A 210 2.39 17.81 -8.43
CA ASN A 210 3.16 17.13 -7.39
C ASN A 210 2.37 16.80 -6.12
N LEU A 211 1.03 16.92 -6.14
CA LEU A 211 0.17 16.77 -4.96
C LEU A 211 0.38 15.44 -4.20
N THR A 212 0.52 14.32 -4.91
CA THR A 212 0.72 12.99 -4.29
C THR A 212 2.10 12.81 -3.63
N SER A 213 3.04 13.71 -3.93
CA SER A 213 4.36 13.77 -3.29
C SER A 213 4.43 14.74 -2.11
N MET A 214 3.33 15.47 -1.82
CA MET A 214 3.25 16.36 -0.66
C MET A 214 2.82 15.57 0.58
N THR A 215 3.23 16.01 1.76
CA THR A 215 2.71 15.47 3.02
C THR A 215 1.31 16.02 3.31
N LEU A 216 0.53 15.31 4.13
CA LEU A 216 -0.76 15.78 4.61
C LEU A 216 -0.67 17.20 5.21
N GLN A 217 0.38 17.49 5.99
CA GLN A 217 0.61 18.82 6.55
C GLN A 217 0.80 19.87 5.45
N GLN A 218 1.64 19.59 4.45
CA GLN A 218 1.89 20.52 3.34
C GLN A 218 0.61 20.82 2.53
N VAL A 219 -0.23 19.80 2.32
CA VAL A 219 -1.53 19.97 1.63
C VAL A 219 -2.46 20.85 2.47
N MET A 220 -2.58 20.60 3.78
CA MET A 220 -3.39 21.41 4.68
C MET A 220 -2.90 22.87 4.77
N ASP A 221 -1.59 23.09 4.77
CA ASP A 221 -0.99 24.42 4.78
C ASP A 221 -1.28 25.17 3.47
N ALA A 222 -1.18 24.49 2.32
CA ALA A 222 -1.55 25.05 1.01
C ALA A 222 -3.06 25.38 0.96
N GLN A 223 -3.89 24.52 1.54
CA GLN A 223 -5.34 24.69 1.67
C GLN A 223 -5.78 25.85 2.56
N ALA A 224 -4.88 26.42 3.37
CA ALA A 224 -5.16 27.64 4.13
C ALA A 224 -5.37 28.87 3.24
N ASN A 225 -4.93 28.82 1.98
CA ASN A 225 -5.19 29.85 0.99
C ASN A 225 -5.93 29.26 -0.23
N PRO A 226 -7.24 29.55 -0.41
CA PRO A 226 -8.03 29.04 -1.52
C PRO A 226 -7.48 29.39 -2.91
N GLY A 227 -6.70 30.47 -3.04
CA GLY A 227 -6.04 30.85 -4.29
C GLY A 227 -4.80 30.03 -4.63
N VAL A 228 -4.29 29.23 -3.67
CA VAL A 228 -3.18 28.28 -3.86
C VAL A 228 -3.73 26.88 -4.10
N MET A 229 -4.58 26.41 -3.19
CA MET A 229 -5.19 25.10 -3.24
C MET A 229 -6.48 25.14 -2.42
N PHE A 230 -7.57 24.57 -2.92
CA PHE A 230 -8.83 24.52 -2.18
C PHE A 230 -9.33 23.08 -2.04
N ALA A 231 -9.86 22.48 -3.10
CA ALA A 231 -10.28 21.08 -3.12
C ALA A 231 -9.20 20.22 -3.78
N THR A 232 -8.85 19.09 -3.15
CA THR A 232 -7.66 18.32 -3.53
C THR A 232 -7.94 16.84 -3.75
N GLY A 233 -7.19 16.28 -4.67
CA GLY A 233 -7.15 14.86 -4.95
C GLY A 233 -8.35 14.35 -5.72
N ARG A 234 -8.41 13.02 -5.81
CA ARG A 234 -9.42 12.29 -6.59
C ARG A 234 -10.86 12.60 -6.18
N PHE A 235 -11.05 12.85 -4.88
CA PHE A 235 -12.36 13.10 -4.27
C PHE A 235 -12.55 14.57 -3.85
N GLN A 236 -11.73 15.49 -4.38
CA GLN A 236 -11.84 16.94 -4.16
C GLN A 236 -12.11 17.33 -2.69
N LEU A 237 -11.26 16.84 -1.77
CA LEU A 237 -11.39 17.14 -0.34
C LEU A 237 -11.11 18.61 -0.07
N ILE A 238 -12.09 19.33 0.48
CA ILE A 238 -11.93 20.73 0.93
C ILE A 238 -11.18 20.80 2.28
N PRO A 239 -10.66 21.98 2.68
CA PRO A 239 -9.77 22.12 3.84
C PRO A 239 -10.35 21.54 5.14
N ALA A 240 -11.61 21.89 5.45
CA ALA A 240 -12.30 21.40 6.65
C ALA A 240 -12.49 19.87 6.65
N THR A 241 -12.70 19.27 5.47
CA THR A 241 -12.90 17.82 5.34
C THR A 241 -11.58 17.08 5.54
N LEU A 242 -10.49 17.56 4.95
CA LEU A 242 -9.17 16.94 5.12
C LEU A 242 -8.69 17.03 6.57
N GLN A 243 -8.81 18.20 7.20
CA GLN A 243 -8.45 18.39 8.61
C GLN A 243 -9.22 17.45 9.54
N ALA A 244 -10.53 17.33 9.32
CA ALA A 244 -11.36 16.42 10.11
C ALA A 244 -11.01 14.94 9.86
N ALA A 245 -10.66 14.55 8.64
CA ALA A 245 -10.18 13.21 8.34
C ALA A 245 -8.87 12.88 9.06
N VAL A 246 -7.88 13.78 9.01
CA VAL A 246 -6.60 13.63 9.71
C VAL A 246 -6.82 13.46 11.21
N HIS A 247 -7.70 14.29 11.80
CA HIS A 247 -8.01 14.21 13.23
C HIS A 247 -8.74 12.92 13.62
N GLN A 248 -9.83 12.57 12.93
CA GLN A 248 -10.68 11.42 13.29
C GLN A 248 -10.02 10.06 13.02
N LEU A 249 -9.17 9.97 12.00
CA LEU A 249 -8.45 8.74 11.66
C LEU A 249 -7.06 8.66 12.32
N HIS A 250 -6.67 9.66 13.10
CA HIS A 250 -5.34 9.78 13.72
C HIS A 250 -4.21 9.59 12.70
N LEU A 251 -4.31 10.27 11.54
CA LEU A 251 -3.31 10.15 10.48
C LEU A 251 -2.03 10.89 10.86
N ASP A 252 -0.89 10.31 10.51
CA ASP A 252 0.41 10.96 10.63
C ASP A 252 0.50 12.11 9.61
N SER A 253 0.58 13.35 10.09
CA SER A 253 0.62 14.54 9.22
C SER A 253 1.87 14.62 8.35
N THR A 254 2.92 13.84 8.66
CA THR A 254 4.14 13.74 7.86
C THR A 254 4.06 12.70 6.74
N ALA A 255 3.02 11.85 6.75
CA ALA A 255 2.77 10.89 5.67
C ALA A 255 2.36 11.61 4.37
N LEU A 256 2.69 10.98 3.24
CA LEU A 256 2.34 11.48 1.92
C LEU A 256 0.83 11.45 1.68
N TYR A 257 0.32 12.45 0.95
CA TYR A 257 -1.05 12.51 0.45
C TYR A 257 -1.18 11.79 -0.91
N ASP A 258 -0.59 10.60 -0.98
CA ASP A 258 -0.58 9.74 -2.16
C ASP A 258 -1.94 9.08 -2.42
N SER A 259 -2.05 8.27 -3.48
CA SER A 259 -3.31 7.60 -3.85
C SER A 259 -3.85 6.72 -2.73
N SER A 260 -2.97 5.97 -2.06
CA SER A 260 -3.35 5.07 -0.97
C SER A 260 -3.87 5.85 0.24
N MET A 261 -3.28 7.00 0.57
CA MET A 261 -3.78 7.88 1.62
C MET A 261 -5.15 8.49 1.27
N GLN A 262 -5.34 8.95 0.04
CA GLN A 262 -6.62 9.49 -0.43
C GLN A 262 -7.73 8.43 -0.40
N ASP A 263 -7.43 7.20 -0.85
CA ASP A 263 -8.38 6.09 -0.81
C ASP A 263 -8.72 5.68 0.63
N ARG A 264 -7.73 5.72 1.54
CA ARG A 264 -7.97 5.50 2.98
C ARG A 264 -8.92 6.54 3.55
N ILE A 265 -8.70 7.83 3.27
CA ILE A 265 -9.59 8.91 3.73
C ILE A 265 -11.00 8.73 3.16
N PHE A 266 -11.12 8.34 1.89
CA PHE A 266 -12.41 8.05 1.29
C PHE A 266 -13.14 6.93 2.02
N ASN A 267 -12.49 5.79 2.19
CA ASN A 267 -13.09 4.58 2.77
C ASN A 267 -13.40 4.73 4.26
N ASP A 268 -12.44 5.23 5.03
CA ASP A 268 -12.49 5.16 6.49
C ASP A 268 -13.14 6.41 7.10
N TYR A 269 -13.08 7.55 6.40
CA TYR A 269 -13.65 8.80 6.89
C TYR A 269 -14.87 9.24 6.09
N LEU A 270 -14.76 9.50 4.78
CA LEU A 270 -15.86 10.10 4.02
C LEU A 270 -17.14 9.26 4.08
N ILE A 271 -17.05 7.99 3.70
CA ILE A 271 -18.23 7.13 3.56
C ILE A 271 -18.62 6.40 4.85
N LYS A 272 -17.69 6.32 5.82
CA LYS A 272 -17.89 5.54 7.05
C LYS A 272 -18.18 6.41 8.27
N ILE A 273 -17.52 7.56 8.41
CA ILE A 273 -17.67 8.46 9.56
C ILE A 273 -18.52 9.68 9.20
N LYS A 274 -18.17 10.39 8.11
CA LYS A 274 -18.80 11.65 7.74
C LYS A 274 -20.22 11.44 7.16
N ARG A 275 -20.38 10.40 6.33
CA ARG A 275 -21.66 10.00 5.70
C ARG A 275 -21.90 8.50 5.82
N PRO A 276 -22.21 7.98 7.02
CA PRO A 276 -22.41 6.55 7.25
C PRO A 276 -23.53 5.94 6.38
N GLU A 277 -24.42 6.75 5.81
CA GLU A 277 -25.47 6.29 4.90
C GLU A 277 -24.90 5.48 3.71
N PHE A 278 -23.70 5.80 3.23
CA PHE A 278 -23.03 5.01 2.19
C PHE A 278 -22.73 3.58 2.65
N ILE A 279 -22.02 3.42 3.77
CA ILE A 279 -21.65 2.09 4.29
C ILE A 279 -22.86 1.31 4.79
N ASN A 280 -23.85 1.98 5.38
CA ASN A 280 -25.11 1.34 5.77
C ASN A 280 -25.80 0.69 4.57
N TYR A 281 -25.76 1.33 3.38
CA TYR A 281 -26.27 0.74 2.16
C TYR A 281 -25.33 -0.34 1.58
N LEU A 282 -24.04 -0.04 1.45
CA LEU A 282 -23.06 -0.87 0.74
C LEU A 282 -22.71 -2.17 1.49
N GLU A 283 -22.66 -2.13 2.83
CA GLU A 283 -22.30 -3.27 3.67
C GLU A 283 -23.47 -3.82 4.50
N GLY A 284 -24.62 -3.14 4.51
CA GLY A 284 -25.78 -3.51 5.31
C GLY A 284 -27.10 -3.53 4.53
N ASP A 285 -28.19 -3.30 5.25
CA ASP A 285 -29.58 -3.24 4.78
C ASP A 285 -30.10 -1.79 4.68
N GLY A 286 -29.20 -0.80 4.66
CA GLY A 286 -29.55 0.61 4.47
C GLY A 286 -30.23 0.89 3.12
N ASN A 287 -30.81 2.08 2.99
CA ASN A 287 -31.57 2.50 1.81
C ASN A 287 -30.69 3.29 0.82
N VAL A 288 -30.72 2.92 -0.46
CA VAL A 288 -29.98 3.61 -1.52
C VAL A 288 -30.36 5.09 -1.64
N GLU A 289 -31.61 5.44 -1.34
CA GLU A 289 -32.11 6.82 -1.37
C GLU A 289 -31.48 7.72 -0.30
N ASP A 290 -31.14 7.14 0.85
CA ASP A 290 -30.45 7.86 1.91
C ASP A 290 -28.97 8.05 1.54
N ALA A 291 -28.37 7.06 0.87
CA ALA A 291 -27.00 7.13 0.37
C ALA A 291 -26.82 8.19 -0.73
N ILE A 292 -27.70 8.25 -1.74
CA ILE A 292 -27.61 9.30 -2.79
C ILE A 292 -27.92 10.70 -2.24
N TYR A 293 -28.79 10.80 -1.22
CA TYR A 293 -29.02 12.08 -0.56
C TYR A 293 -27.82 12.50 0.29
N ALA A 294 -27.14 11.57 0.95
CA ALA A 294 -25.87 11.79 1.63
C ALA A 294 -24.77 12.23 0.67
N TRP A 295 -24.71 11.64 -0.52
CA TRP A 295 -23.82 12.04 -1.61
C TRP A 295 -24.05 13.50 -2.00
N ALA A 296 -25.29 13.90 -2.28
CA ALA A 296 -25.62 15.27 -2.65
C ALA A 296 -25.29 16.31 -1.56
N LYS A 297 -25.29 15.93 -0.28
CA LYS A 297 -24.85 16.82 0.83
C LYS A 297 -23.33 17.03 0.84
N GLU A 298 -22.55 16.07 0.33
CA GLU A 298 -21.08 16.15 0.31
C GLU A 298 -20.52 16.77 -0.97
N PHE A 299 -21.09 16.42 -2.11
CA PHE A 299 -20.55 16.76 -3.42
C PHE A 299 -21.54 17.62 -4.20
N ALA A 300 -21.11 18.81 -4.60
CA ALA A 300 -21.95 19.73 -5.37
C ALA A 300 -22.32 19.18 -6.77
N SER A 301 -21.52 18.24 -7.28
CA SER A 301 -21.79 17.53 -8.54
C SER A 301 -22.98 16.57 -8.46
N ALA A 302 -23.44 16.21 -7.27
CA ALA A 302 -24.50 15.22 -7.06
C ALA A 302 -25.90 15.86 -6.95
N GLY A 303 -26.81 15.37 -7.78
CA GLY A 303 -28.17 15.84 -7.87
C GLY A 303 -29.07 15.29 -6.75
N VAL A 304 -30.00 16.13 -6.30
CA VAL A 304 -31.03 15.78 -5.33
C VAL A 304 -32.31 15.37 -6.06
N ARG A 305 -32.99 14.31 -5.57
CA ARG A 305 -34.32 13.93 -6.08
C ARG A 305 -35.37 15.02 -5.84
N LYS A 306 -36.33 15.12 -6.75
CA LYS A 306 -37.52 15.97 -6.62
C LYS A 306 -38.23 15.70 -5.29
N GLY A 307 -38.65 16.77 -4.64
CA GLY A 307 -39.37 16.70 -3.36
C GLY A 307 -38.48 16.57 -2.12
N LYS A 308 -37.17 16.33 -2.26
CA LYS A 308 -36.24 16.36 -1.12
C LYS A 308 -35.85 17.79 -0.76
N GLN A 309 -35.57 17.99 0.53
CA GLN A 309 -35.11 19.28 1.04
C GLN A 309 -33.66 19.55 0.60
N ILE A 310 -33.40 20.76 0.12
CA ILE A 310 -32.08 21.29 -0.21
C ILE A 310 -31.71 22.40 0.80
N SER A 311 -30.48 22.93 0.71
CA SER A 311 -29.99 23.97 1.61
C SER A 311 -30.95 25.16 1.75
N LYS A 312 -30.97 25.75 2.95
CA LYS A 312 -31.88 26.85 3.36
C LYS A 312 -33.37 26.46 3.40
N GLY A 313 -33.70 25.17 3.55
CA GLY A 313 -35.07 24.71 3.79
C GLY A 313 -35.96 24.65 2.54
N ARG A 314 -35.37 24.79 1.35
CA ARG A 314 -36.11 24.74 0.08
C ARG A 314 -36.35 23.29 -0.34
N ILE A 315 -37.28 23.08 -1.26
CA ILE A 315 -37.58 21.76 -1.82
C ILE A 315 -37.09 21.71 -3.27
N SER A 316 -36.44 20.60 -3.63
CA SER A 316 -36.02 20.37 -5.01
C SER A 316 -37.24 20.25 -5.93
N ALA A 317 -37.34 21.13 -6.92
CA ALA A 317 -38.47 21.17 -7.85
C ALA A 317 -38.40 20.06 -8.91
N ASN A 318 -37.19 19.63 -9.29
CA ASN A 318 -36.91 18.60 -10.28
C ASN A 318 -35.76 17.70 -9.81
N ASP A 319 -35.61 16.54 -10.45
CA ASP A 319 -34.42 15.71 -10.25
C ASP A 319 -33.18 16.40 -10.82
N GLY A 320 -32.05 16.27 -10.12
CA GLY A 320 -30.77 16.80 -10.58
C GLY A 320 -30.44 18.24 -10.14
N HIS A 321 -31.21 18.83 -9.23
CA HIS A 321 -30.82 20.10 -8.59
C HIS A 321 -29.71 19.83 -7.57
N GLY A 322 -28.66 20.64 -7.53
CA GLY A 322 -27.64 20.55 -6.50
C GLY A 322 -28.19 20.91 -5.12
N TYR A 323 -27.67 20.27 -4.07
CA TYR A 323 -28.10 20.54 -2.69
C TYR A 323 -27.88 22.00 -2.26
N TYR A 324 -26.86 22.66 -2.82
CA TYR A 324 -26.48 24.04 -2.49
C TYR A 324 -27.03 25.10 -3.48
N ASP A 325 -27.76 24.71 -4.53
CA ASP A 325 -28.11 25.62 -5.63
C ASP A 325 -29.10 26.72 -5.23
N GLY A 326 -28.83 27.96 -5.62
CA GLY A 326 -29.73 29.13 -5.58
C GLY A 326 -30.48 29.30 -6.91
N ASP A 327 -31.80 29.37 -6.86
CA ASP A 327 -32.65 29.99 -7.89
C ASP A 327 -32.81 29.30 -9.27
N GLY A 328 -32.42 28.02 -9.40
CA GLY A 328 -33.01 27.12 -10.40
C GLY A 328 -32.41 27.13 -11.82
N LEU A 329 -31.18 27.60 -12.00
CA LEU A 329 -30.49 27.59 -13.30
C LEU A 329 -29.23 26.72 -13.37
N ASN A 330 -28.71 26.24 -12.24
CA ASN A 330 -27.56 25.34 -12.20
C ASN A 330 -28.02 23.88 -12.08
N LYS A 331 -27.37 22.99 -12.83
CA LYS A 331 -27.62 21.55 -12.82
C LYS A 331 -26.42 20.85 -12.20
N ALA A 332 -26.68 19.95 -11.27
CA ALA A 332 -25.69 18.98 -10.84
C ALA A 332 -25.26 18.11 -12.04
N SER A 333 -24.01 17.67 -12.06
CA SER A 333 -23.46 16.86 -13.15
C SER A 333 -23.96 15.40 -13.11
N LEU A 334 -24.36 14.90 -11.95
CA LEU A 334 -24.89 13.56 -11.73
C LEU A 334 -26.39 13.59 -11.44
N LEU A 335 -27.16 12.78 -12.16
CA LEU A 335 -28.58 12.57 -11.86
C LEU A 335 -28.74 11.50 -10.77
N PRO A 336 -29.81 11.58 -9.95
CA PRO A 336 -30.08 10.60 -8.91
C PRO A 336 -30.07 9.14 -9.39
N ASP A 337 -30.62 8.86 -10.58
CA ASP A 337 -30.68 7.49 -11.12
C ASP A 337 -29.30 6.95 -11.53
N ASP A 338 -28.39 7.81 -11.99
CA ASP A 338 -27.00 7.42 -12.27
C ASP A 338 -26.26 7.07 -10.97
N MET A 339 -26.54 7.83 -9.91
CA MET A 339 -25.97 7.58 -8.58
C MET A 339 -26.51 6.27 -7.97
N VAL A 340 -27.81 6.00 -8.10
CA VAL A 340 -28.43 4.73 -7.65
C VAL A 340 -27.78 3.55 -8.36
N ARG A 341 -27.73 3.58 -9.70
CA ARG A 341 -27.13 2.52 -10.50
C ARG A 341 -25.66 2.28 -10.11
N ALA A 342 -24.88 3.33 -9.93
CA ALA A 342 -23.48 3.18 -9.53
C ALA A 342 -23.32 2.59 -8.13
N LEU A 343 -24.22 2.88 -7.20
CA LEU A 343 -24.23 2.26 -5.87
C LEU A 343 -24.71 0.80 -5.90
N GLU A 344 -25.72 0.48 -6.70
CA GLU A 344 -26.20 -0.89 -6.94
C GLU A 344 -25.13 -1.77 -7.59
N GLU A 345 -24.41 -1.27 -8.59
CA GLU A 345 -23.31 -1.99 -9.24
C GLU A 345 -22.09 -2.18 -8.33
N SER A 346 -21.92 -1.30 -7.33
CA SER A 346 -20.86 -1.43 -6.34
C SER A 346 -21.11 -2.55 -5.32
N LYS A 347 -22.38 -2.72 -4.90
CA LYS A 347 -22.79 -3.64 -3.85
C LYS A 347 -22.77 -5.09 -4.32
#